data_AF-A0A2V9MDE0-F1
#
_entry.id   AF-A0A2V9MDE0-F1
#
_cell.length_a   1.000
_cell.length_b   1.000
_cell.length_c   1.000
_cell.angle_alpha   90.00
_cell.angle_beta   90.00
_cell.angle_gamma   90.00
#
_symmetry.space_group_name_H-M   'P 1'
#
loop_
_entity.id
_entity.type
_entity.pdbx_description
1 polymer ?
#
loop_
_entity_poly.entity_id
_entity_poly.type
_entity_poly.pdbx_seq_one_letter_code
_entity_poly.pdbx_strand_id
1 'polypeptide(L)'
;TFFVPSRFAGNIKPSMYRLVSTAFADPVYAGFYLVSLALMGYHLRHGFQSAFQTLGLRPHWRTLIDYVAMIFWLFIPAGFAAMPVYFLWAAHWARAR
;
A
#
# COMPACT_ATOMS: atom_id res chain seq x y z
N THR A 1 0.88 11.68 19.11
CA THR A 1 0.26 10.35 18.84
C THR A 1 -0.96 10.50 17.95
N PHE A 2 -0.98 9.85 16.78
CA PHE A 2 -2.09 9.93 15.82
C PHE A 2 -3.38 9.24 16.31
N PHE A 3 -3.26 8.04 16.86
CA PHE A 3 -4.39 7.15 17.14
C PHE A 3 -5.31 7.57 18.30
N VAL A 4 -4.81 8.29 19.31
CA VAL A 4 -5.61 8.66 20.49
C VAL A 4 -6.65 9.75 20.15
N PRO A 5 -6.27 10.90 19.54
CA PRO A 5 -7.24 11.95 19.21
C PRO A 5 -8.26 11.55 18.13
N SER A 6 -7.97 10.52 17.32
CA SER A 6 -8.89 10.04 16.28
C SER A 6 -9.86 8.96 16.74
N ARG A 7 -9.63 8.36 17.93
CA ARG A 7 -10.36 7.20 18.43
C ARG A 7 -11.09 7.47 19.75
N PHE A 8 -10.66 8.48 20.51
CA PHE A 8 -11.18 8.78 21.85
C PHE A 8 -11.47 10.27 22.12
N ALA A 9 -11.02 11.22 21.28
CA ALA A 9 -11.35 12.63 21.48
C ALA A 9 -12.66 13.00 20.76
N GLY A 10 -13.63 13.52 21.51
CA GLY A 10 -14.95 13.87 20.98
C GLY A 10 -14.95 15.07 20.02
N ASN A 11 -15.90 15.03 19.10
CA ASN A 11 -16.51 16.16 18.38
C ASN A 11 -15.69 17.06 17.44
N ILE A 12 -14.34 17.12 17.46
CA ILE A 12 -13.59 18.05 16.58
C ILE A 12 -12.34 17.44 15.91
N LYS A 13 -12.48 16.31 15.18
CA LYS A 13 -11.50 15.84 14.16
C LYS A 13 -12.20 15.17 12.97
N PRO A 14 -11.61 15.22 11.75
CA PRO A 14 -12.12 14.45 10.61
C PRO A 14 -12.03 12.94 10.90
N SER A 15 -13.02 12.18 10.44
CA SER A 15 -13.02 10.72 10.57
C SER A 15 -11.86 10.10 9.77
N MET A 16 -11.45 8.88 10.14
CA MET A 16 -10.43 8.10 9.40
C MET A 16 -10.76 8.01 7.90
N TYR A 17 -12.02 7.73 7.58
CA TYR A 17 -12.50 7.71 6.20
C TYR A 17 -12.32 9.07 5.50
N ARG A 18 -12.68 10.19 6.17
CA ARG A 18 -12.54 11.54 5.60
C ARG A 18 -11.07 11.89 5.39
N LEU A 19 -10.17 11.55 6.33
CA LEU A 19 -8.73 11.77 6.20
C LEU A 19 -8.17 11.07 4.95
N VAL A 20 -8.45 9.76 4.81
CA VAL A 20 -7.97 8.93 3.69
C VAL A 20 -8.55 9.38 2.36
N SER A 21 -9.86 9.62 2.29
CA SER A 21 -10.53 10.05 1.06
C SER A 21 -10.15 11.47 0.63
N THR A 22 -9.85 12.39 1.55
CA THR A 22 -9.29 13.70 1.17
C THR A 22 -7.83 13.61 0.71
N ALA A 23 -7.01 12.77 1.35
CA ALA A 23 -5.60 12.62 0.96
C ALA A 23 -5.46 11.95 -0.42
N PHE A 24 -6.28 10.95 -0.72
CA PHE A 24 -6.29 10.28 -2.03
C PHE A 24 -7.15 10.97 -3.11
N ALA A 25 -7.78 12.12 -2.82
CA ALA A 25 -8.38 12.97 -3.85
C ALA A 25 -7.36 13.90 -4.52
N ASP A 26 -6.18 14.08 -3.91
CA ASP A 26 -5.03 14.81 -4.48
C ASP A 26 -4.23 13.88 -5.42
N PRO A 27 -4.13 14.20 -6.73
CA PRO A 27 -3.35 13.41 -7.69
C PRO A 27 -1.84 13.38 -7.38
N VAL A 28 -1.29 14.40 -6.73
CA VAL A 28 0.14 14.44 -6.38
C VAL A 28 0.42 13.46 -5.24
N TYR A 29 -0.37 13.54 -4.15
CA TYR A 29 -0.23 12.63 -3.02
C TYR A 29 -0.48 11.16 -3.39
N ALA A 30 -1.55 10.89 -4.14
CA ALA A 30 -1.87 9.54 -4.60
C ALA A 30 -0.87 9.00 -5.63
N GLY A 31 -0.36 9.85 -6.53
CA GLY A 31 0.71 9.48 -7.47
C GLY A 31 2.02 9.11 -6.76
N PHE A 32 2.44 9.94 -5.79
CA PHE A 32 3.60 9.64 -4.94
C PHE A 32 3.42 8.35 -4.14
N TYR A 33 2.22 8.11 -3.60
CA TYR A 33 1.90 6.86 -2.91
C TYR A 33 2.04 5.64 -3.84
N LEU A 34 1.50 5.70 -5.07
CA LEU A 34 1.60 4.59 -6.04
C LEU A 34 3.06 4.29 -6.45
N VAL A 35 3.90 5.32 -6.66
CA VAL A 35 5.34 5.13 -6.91
C VAL A 35 6.04 4.51 -5.70
N SER A 36 5.76 5.01 -4.49
CA SER A 36 6.30 4.46 -3.25
C SER A 36 5.90 3.00 -3.04
N LEU A 37 4.67 2.64 -3.45
CA LEU A 37 4.13 1.29 -3.33
C LEU A 37 4.74 0.32 -4.34
N ALA A 38 5.09 0.77 -5.55
CA ALA A 38 5.84 -0.02 -6.53
C ALA A 38 7.28 -0.31 -6.05
N LEU A 39 7.95 0.70 -5.47
CA LEU A 39 9.27 0.55 -4.83
C LEU A 39 9.19 -0.41 -3.61
N MET A 40 8.16 -0.27 -2.78
CA MET A 40 7.88 -1.18 -1.66
C MET A 40 7.63 -2.62 -2.15
N GLY A 41 6.89 -2.80 -3.24
CA GLY A 41 6.69 -4.11 -3.86
C GLY A 41 8.02 -4.77 -4.23
N TYR A 42 8.87 -4.06 -5.00
CA TYR A 42 10.22 -4.53 -5.34
C TYR A 42 11.06 -4.88 -4.09
N HIS A 43 11.03 -4.02 -3.07
CA HIS A 43 11.71 -4.25 -1.79
C HIS A 43 11.21 -5.53 -1.10
N LEU A 44 9.89 -5.77 -1.05
CA LEU A 44 9.32 -6.99 -0.46
C LEU A 44 9.79 -8.25 -1.17
N ARG A 45 9.82 -8.27 -2.51
CA ARG A 45 10.33 -9.42 -3.28
C ARG A 45 11.79 -9.72 -2.94
N HIS A 46 12.64 -8.69 -2.98
CA HIS A 46 14.06 -8.83 -2.70
C HIS A 46 14.32 -9.23 -1.24
N GLY A 47 13.69 -8.55 -0.29
CA GLY A 47 13.81 -8.84 1.14
C GLY A 47 13.34 -10.24 1.52
N PHE A 48 12.24 -10.71 0.94
CA PHE A 48 11.74 -12.08 1.14
C PHE A 48 12.76 -13.11 0.63
N GLN A 49 13.25 -12.98 -0.62
CA GLN A 49 14.27 -13.87 -1.17
C GLN A 49 15.57 -13.89 -0.35
N SER A 50 16.02 -12.71 0.12
CA SER A 50 17.21 -12.57 0.97
C SER A 50 17.02 -13.18 2.36
N ALA A 51 15.85 -13.07 2.99
CA ALA A 51 15.58 -13.68 4.29
C ALA A 51 15.74 -15.21 4.26
N PHE A 52 15.17 -15.89 3.25
CA PHE A 52 15.35 -17.34 3.09
C PHE A 52 16.76 -17.75 2.64
N GLN A 53 17.55 -16.81 2.08
CA GLN A 53 18.97 -17.03 1.82
C GLN A 53 19.80 -17.00 3.12
N THR A 54 19.54 -16.04 4.01
CA THR A 54 20.18 -15.94 5.34
C THR A 54 19.83 -17.14 6.24
N LEU A 55 18.60 -17.66 6.14
CA LEU A 55 18.17 -18.87 6.85
C LEU A 55 18.71 -20.18 6.22
N GLY A 56 19.48 -20.13 5.14
CA GLY A 56 20.03 -21.32 4.46
C GLY A 56 19.00 -22.20 3.73
N LEU A 57 17.72 -21.82 3.72
CA LEU A 57 16.61 -22.60 3.13
C LEU A 57 16.54 -22.46 1.61
N ARG A 58 17.05 -21.34 1.06
CA ARG A 58 16.92 -21.01 -0.37
C ARG A 58 17.49 -22.06 -1.34
N PRO A 59 18.60 -22.77 -1.10
CA PRO A 59 19.07 -23.82 -2.02
C PRO A 59 18.09 -24.99 -2.20
N HIS A 60 17.40 -25.41 -1.14
CA HIS A 60 16.42 -26.51 -1.20
C HIS A 60 15.06 -26.05 -1.74
N TRP A 61 14.61 -24.86 -1.34
CA TRP A 61 13.23 -24.41 -1.59
C TRP A 61 13.11 -23.31 -2.66
N ARG A 62 14.18 -23.06 -3.44
CA ARG A 62 14.33 -21.91 -4.33
C ARG A 62 13.07 -21.60 -5.14
N THR A 63 12.58 -22.59 -5.89
CA THR A 63 11.46 -22.43 -6.82
C THR A 63 10.18 -21.99 -6.09
N LEU A 64 9.90 -22.59 -4.92
CA LEU A 64 8.75 -22.20 -4.10
C LEU A 64 8.92 -20.78 -3.54
N ILE A 65 10.10 -20.45 -3.01
CA ILE A 65 10.39 -19.11 -2.47
C ILE A 65 10.28 -18.05 -3.56
N ASP A 66 10.85 -18.29 -4.75
CA ASP A 66 10.83 -17.34 -5.87
C ASP A 66 9.40 -17.14 -6.42
N TYR A 67 8.55 -18.18 -6.47
CA TYR A 67 7.12 -18.05 -6.83
C TYR A 67 6.30 -17.32 -5.75
N VAL A 68 6.47 -17.68 -4.48
CA VAL A 68 5.74 -17.02 -3.37
C VAL A 68 6.14 -15.54 -3.30
N ALA A 69 7.44 -15.21 -3.42
CA ALA A 69 7.91 -13.83 -3.50
C ALA A 69 7.25 -13.04 -4.65
N MET A 70 7.00 -13.68 -5.79
CA MET A 70 6.34 -13.05 -6.94
C MET A 70 4.83 -12.84 -6.74
N ILE A 71 4.15 -13.76 -6.03
CA ILE A 71 2.75 -13.58 -5.61
C ILE A 71 2.63 -12.41 -4.63
N PHE A 72 3.47 -12.38 -3.59
CA PHE A 72 3.47 -11.29 -2.60
C PHE A 72 3.88 -9.93 -3.22
N TRP A 73 4.78 -9.93 -4.21
CA TRP A 73 5.16 -8.74 -4.99
C TRP A 73 3.99 -8.12 -5.76
N LEU A 74 3.07 -8.93 -6.28
CA LEU A 74 1.95 -8.46 -7.09
C LEU A 74 0.71 -8.13 -6.24
N PHE A 75 0.21 -9.12 -5.49
CA PHE A 75 -1.14 -9.04 -4.90
C PHE A 75 -1.24 -8.03 -3.75
N ILE A 76 -0.20 -7.89 -2.91
CA ILE A 76 -0.26 -6.95 -1.78
C ILE A 76 -0.16 -5.49 -2.28
N PRO A 77 0.83 -5.09 -3.11
CA PRO A 77 0.83 -3.77 -3.74
C PRO A 77 -0.41 -3.49 -4.59
N ALA A 78 -0.96 -4.46 -5.34
CA ALA A 78 -2.20 -4.26 -6.08
C ALA A 78 -3.41 -3.95 -5.17
N GLY A 79 -3.54 -4.69 -4.05
CA GLY A 79 -4.59 -4.45 -3.06
C GLY A 79 -4.49 -3.07 -2.40
N PHE A 80 -3.28 -2.62 -2.05
CA PHE A 80 -3.06 -1.27 -1.53
C PHE A 80 -3.21 -0.17 -2.60
N ALA A 81 -2.92 -0.45 -3.87
CA ALA A 81 -3.11 0.49 -4.99
C ALA A 81 -4.58 0.74 -5.33
N ALA A 82 -5.48 -0.20 -5.04
CA ALA A 82 -6.91 -0.04 -5.31
C ALA A 82 -7.53 1.15 -4.56
N MET A 83 -7.07 1.45 -3.34
CA MET A 83 -7.51 2.60 -2.53
C MET A 83 -7.30 3.96 -3.23
N PRO A 84 -6.05 4.40 -3.54
CA PRO A 84 -5.82 5.68 -4.20
C PRO A 84 -6.44 5.74 -5.61
N VAL A 85 -6.41 4.66 -6.38
CA VAL A 85 -7.01 4.62 -7.72
C VAL A 85 -8.52 4.86 -7.66
N TYR A 86 -9.22 4.23 -6.72
CA TYR A 86 -10.66 4.44 -6.52
C TYR A 86 -10.99 5.89 -6.11
N PHE A 87 -10.28 6.44 -5.12
CA PHE A 87 -10.57 7.80 -4.65
C PHE A 87 -10.21 8.88 -5.66
N LEU A 88 -9.11 8.72 -6.43
CA LEU A 88 -8.79 9.61 -7.55
C LEU A 88 -9.87 9.58 -8.63
N TRP A 89 -10.30 8.39 -9.04
CA TRP A 89 -11.35 8.21 -10.05
C TRP A 89 -12.67 8.86 -9.60
N ALA A 90 -13.09 8.58 -8.37
CA ALA A 90 -14.30 9.17 -7.79
C ALA A 90 -14.21 10.71 -7.69
N ALA A 91 -13.08 11.24 -7.21
CA ALA A 91 -12.85 12.68 -7.10
C ALA A 91 -12.75 13.37 -8.48
N HIS A 92 -12.24 12.70 -9.51
CA HIS A 92 -12.24 13.24 -10.87
C HIS A 92 -13.65 13.25 -11.46
N TRP A 93 -14.39 12.13 -11.39
CA TRP A 93 -15.76 12.04 -11.89
C TRP A 93 -16.73 12.99 -11.17
N ALA A 94 -16.50 13.29 -9.89
CA ALA A 94 -17.27 14.27 -9.12
C ALA A 94 -16.92 15.74 -9.42
N ARG A 95 -15.84 16.02 -10.16
CA ARG A 95 -15.46 17.37 -10.65
C ARG A 95 -15.92 17.65 -12.09
N ALA A 96 -16.44 16.63 -12.78
CA ALA A 96 -16.90 16.70 -14.16
C ALA A 96 -18.45 16.71 -14.28
N ARG A 97 -19.15 16.97 -13.17
CA ARG A 97 -20.59 16.84 -12.94
C ARG A 97 -21.03 17.75 -11.79
#